data_AF-A0A1V6J0R9-F1
#
_entry.id   AF-A0A1V6J0R9-F1
#
_cell.length_a   1.000
_cell.length_b   1.000
_cell.length_c   1.000
_cell.angle_alpha   90.00
_cell.angle_beta   90.00
_cell.angle_gamma   90.00
#
_symmetry.space_group_name_H-M   'P 1'
#
loop_
_entity.id
_entity.type
_entity.pdbx_description
1 polymer ?
#
loop_
_entity_poly.entity_id
_entity_poly.type
_entity_poly.pdbx_seq_one_letter_code
_entity_poly.pdbx_strand_id
1 'polypeptide(L)' 'MKLRDHISRVITEKYEKVAELSKVKDLSVEQGRAYVDAYVDYTHTLEAIEAVIAHGEHH' A
#
# COMPACT_ATOMS: atom_id res chain seq x y z
N MET A 1 -10.98 -18.19 -3.11
CA MET A 1 -11.00 -16.74 -2.81
C MET A 1 -11.16 -15.99 -4.12
N LYS A 2 -12.11 -15.06 -4.25
CA LYS A 2 -12.29 -14.27 -5.49
C LYS A 2 -11.20 -13.19 -5.57
N LEU A 3 -10.74 -12.86 -6.78
CA LEU A 3 -9.67 -11.88 -7.02
C LEU A 3 -9.94 -10.53 -6.32
N ARG A 4 -11.18 -10.03 -6.39
CA ARG A 4 -11.61 -8.81 -5.71
C ARG A 4 -11.32 -8.83 -4.20
N ASP A 5 -11.66 -9.93 -3.53
CA ASP A 5 -11.51 -10.03 -2.07
C ASP A 5 -10.02 -10.10 -1.69
N HIS A 6 -9.20 -10.71 -2.55
CA HIS A 6 -7.74 -10.70 -2.37
C HIS A 6 -7.17 -9.29 -2.49
N ILE A 7 -7.54 -8.55 -3.55
CA ILE A 7 -7.07 -7.18 -3.79
C ILE A 7 -7.50 -6.27 -2.64
N SER A 8 -8.78 -6.33 -2.23
CA SER A 8 -9.28 -5.55 -1.10
C SER A 8 -8.48 -5.82 0.17
N ARG A 9 -8.20 -7.09 0.48
CA ARG A 9 -7.42 -7.45 1.67
C ARG A 9 -5.99 -6.88 1.60
N VAL A 10 -5.32 -7.01 0.46
CA VAL A 10 -3.94 -6.52 0.28
C VAL A 10 -3.88 -5.00 0.45
N ILE A 11 -4.83 -4.25 -0.13
CA ILE A 11 -4.91 -2.79 0.04
C ILE A 11 -5.11 -2.44 1.52
N THR A 12 -6.06 -3.09 2.19
CA THR A 12 -6.36 -2.83 3.59
C THR A 12 -5.17 -3.12 4.50
N GLU A 13 -4.51 -4.28 4.35
CA GLU A 13 -3.36 -4.67 5.17
C GLU A 13 -2.19 -3.67 5.04
N LYS A 14 -1.90 -3.23 3.81
CA LYS A 14 -0.84 -2.23 3.56
C LYS A 14 -1.21 -0.86 4.11
N TYR A 15 -2.46 -0.43 3.93
CA TYR A 15 -2.94 0.83 4.50
C TYR A 15 -2.85 0.84 6.03
N GLU A 16 -3.32 -0.23 6.69
CA GLU A 16 -3.25 -0.36 8.14
C GLU A 16 -1.82 -0.27 8.65
N LYS A 17 -0.88 -0.93 7.98
CA LYS A 17 0.55 -0.84 8.30
C LYS A 17 1.07 0.60 8.21
N VAL A 18 0.75 1.33 7.14
CA VAL A 18 1.11 2.75 6.99
C VAL A 18 0.49 3.59 8.09
N ALA A 19 -0.79 3.37 8.40
CA ALA A 19 -1.53 4.11 9.41
C ALA A 19 -0.94 3.92 10.81
N GLU A 20 -0.59 2.68 11.18
CA GLU A 20 0.06 2.41 12.47
C GLU A 20 1.46 3.02 12.56
N LEU A 21 2.27 2.91 11.50
CA LEU A 21 3.61 3.49 11.49
C LEU A 21 3.58 5.02 11.47
N SER A 22 2.56 5.63 10.86
CA SER A 22 2.39 7.10 10.83
C SER A 22 2.27 7.70 12.23
N LYS A 23 1.74 6.95 13.20
CA LYS A 23 1.59 7.38 14.60
C LYS A 23 2.93 7.46 15.34
N VAL A 24 3.93 6.71 14.90
CA VAL A 24 5.21 6.54 15.61
C VAL A 24 6.44 6.97 14.81
N LYS A 25 6.25 7.41 13.55
CA LYS A 25 7.34 7.73 12.62
C LYS A 25 8.33 8.79 13.13
N ASP A 26 7.88 9.68 14.01
CA ASP A 26 8.69 10.79 14.54
C ASP A 26 9.40 10.46 15.86
N LEU A 27 9.19 9.24 16.40
CA LEU A 27 9.81 8.81 17.66
C LEU A 27 11.28 8.38 17.49
N SER A 28 11.68 7.94 16.29
CA SER A 28 13.07 7.58 15.96
C SER A 28 13.31 7.55 14.45
N VAL A 29 14.58 7.60 14.04
CA VAL A 29 14.97 7.46 12.62
C VAL A 29 14.55 6.10 12.07
N GLU A 30 14.69 5.04 12.87
CA GLU A 30 14.31 3.68 12.50
C GLU A 30 12.80 3.58 12.22
N GLN A 31 11.96 4.19 13.07
CA GLN A 31 10.51 4.23 12.85
C GLN A 31 10.13 5.11 11.66
N GLY A 32 10.85 6.22 11.44
CA GLY A 32 10.68 7.05 10.25
C GLY A 32 10.96 6.27 8.96
N ARG A 33 12.05 5.47 8.93
CA ARG A 33 12.38 4.61 7.78
C ARG A 33 11.31 3.53 7.57
N ALA A 34 10.87 2.87 8.65
CA ALA A 34 9.82 1.87 8.55
C ALA A 34 8.52 2.46 7.96
N TYR A 35 8.14 3.68 8.36
CA TYR A 35 7.00 4.39 7.78
C TYR A 35 7.19 4.66 6.29
N VAL A 36 8.35 5.18 5.88
CA VAL A 36 8.65 5.45 4.46
C VAL A 36 8.59 4.18 3.63
N ASP A 37 9.21 3.09 4.10
CA ASP A 37 9.19 1.81 3.40
C ASP A 37 7.76 1.28 3.22
N ALA A 38 6.93 1.36 4.26
CA ALA A 38 5.53 0.96 4.19
C ALA A 38 4.70 1.86 3.25
N TYR A 39 4.95 3.16 3.28
CA TYR A 39 4.25 4.13 2.45
C TYR A 39 4.56 3.92 0.96
N VAL A 40 5.82 3.72 0.62
CA VAL A 40 6.27 3.44 -0.75
C VAL A 40 5.68 2.11 -1.25
N ASP A 41 5.71 1.06 -0.43
CA ASP A 41 5.11 -0.24 -0.77
C ASP A 41 3.59 -0.15 -1.00
N TYR A 42 2.88 0.64 -0.19
CA TYR A 42 1.45 0.91 -0.38
C TYR A 42 1.18 1.65 -1.70
N THR A 43 1.91 2.74 -1.97
CA THR A 43 1.73 3.54 -3.19
C THR A 43 2.03 2.74 -4.45
N HIS A 44 3.15 2.01 -4.50
CA HIS A 44 3.47 1.15 -5.65
C HIS A 44 2.42 0.05 -5.86
N THR A 45 1.78 -0.44 -4.80
CA THR A 45 0.68 -1.41 -4.92
C THR A 45 -0.54 -0.77 -5.61
N LEU A 46 -0.88 0.47 -5.26
CA LEU A 46 -1.98 1.19 -5.91
C LEU A 46 -1.66 1.50 -7.37
N GLU A 47 -0.46 1.95 -7.68
CA GLU A 47 0.00 2.22 -9.05
C GLU A 47 -0.05 0.94 -9.91
N ALA A 48 0.36 -0.20 -9.37
CA ALA A 48 0.26 -1.48 -10.08
C ALA A 48 -1.19 -1.87 -10.38
N ILE A 49 -2.12 -1.59 -9.46
CA ILE A 49 -3.56 -1.84 -9.66
C ILE A 49 -4.12 -0.86 -10.70
N GLU A 50 -3.78 0.42 -10.61
CA GLU A 50 -4.17 1.44 -11.58
C GLU A 50 -3.67 1.08 -12.98
N ALA A 51 -2.40 0.65 -13.11
CA ALA A 51 -1.84 0.21 -14.38
C ALA A 51 -2.62 -0.97 -14.98
N VAL A 52 -3.00 -1.96 -14.17
CA VAL A 52 -3.81 -3.10 -14.64
C VAL A 52 -5.20 -2.64 -15.11
N ILE A 53 -5.83 -1.70 -14.40
CA ILE A 53 -7.13 -1.15 -14.78
C ILE A 53 -7.02 -0.33 -16.07
N ALA A 54 -6.08 0.62 -16.13
CA ALA A 54 -5.88 1.52 -17.26
C ALA A 54 -5.43 0.78 -18.53
N HIS A 55 -4.55 -0.22 -18.42
CA HIS A 55 -4.15 -1.04 -19.56
C HIS A 55 -5.22 -2.07 -19.96
N GLY A 56 -6.20 -2.36 -19.11
CA GLY A 56 -7.35 -3.21 -19.43
C GLY A 56 -8.42 -2.54 -20.30
N GLU A 57 -8.40 -1.20 -20.43
CA GLU A 57 -9.37 -0.43 -21.23
C GLU A 57 -8.92 -0.17 -22.69
N HIS A 58 -7.71 -0.60 -23.06
CA HIS A 58 -7.16 -0.47 -24.42
C HIS A 58 -7.17 -1.83 -25.17
N HIS A 59 -8.34 -2.43 -25.37
CA HIS A 59 -8.52 -3.55 -26.30
C HIS A 59 -9.90 -3.53 -26.97
#